data_AF-A0A1H6BML2-F1
#
_entry.id   AF-A0A1H6BML2-F1
#
_cell.length_a   1.000
_cell.length_b   1.000
_cell.length_c   1.000
_cell.angle_alpha   90.00
_cell.angle_beta   90.00
_cell.angle_gamma   90.00
#
_symmetry.space_group_name_H-M   'P 1'
#
loop_
_entity.id
_entity.type
_entity.pdbx_description
1 polymer ?
#
loop_
_entity_poly.entity_id
_entity_poly.type
_entity_poly.pdbx_seq_one_letter_code
_entity_poly.pdbx_strand_id
1 'polypeptide(L)'
;MNIKTIFLAASLVAFPATSVFAQTTYGERHHIAARKGYQQSRIAQGDRSGQLTPHETAHLERQERGINREERGMRAQDNGHLTAQDRHTLARQQNVESARIYRDKHNAATDPGVPPR
;
A
#
# COMPACT_ATOMS: atom_id res chain seq x y z
N MET A 1 50.01 -48.05 27.23
CA MET A 1 50.29 -46.88 28.08
C MET A 1 49.85 -45.65 27.30
N ASN A 2 48.89 -44.92 27.86
CA ASN A 2 48.24 -43.72 27.30
C ASN A 2 49.20 -42.52 27.29
N ILE A 3 48.93 -41.48 26.48
CA ILE A 3 48.60 -40.11 26.94
C ILE A 3 48.01 -39.27 25.77
N LYS A 4 46.99 -38.51 26.15
CA LYS A 4 46.17 -37.52 25.43
C LYS A 4 46.97 -36.34 24.89
N THR A 5 46.63 -35.85 23.69
CA THR A 5 46.70 -34.41 23.35
C THR A 5 45.53 -34.04 22.41
N ILE A 6 44.69 -33.14 22.91
CA ILE A 6 43.57 -32.51 22.22
C ILE A 6 44.14 -31.26 21.55
N PHE A 7 44.03 -31.14 20.22
CA PHE A 7 44.18 -29.85 19.54
C PHE A 7 42.83 -29.40 19.00
N LEU A 8 42.30 -28.40 19.69
CA LEU A 8 41.11 -27.64 19.33
C LEU A 8 41.51 -26.64 18.24
N ALA A 9 41.33 -27.00 16.97
CA ALA A 9 41.53 -26.07 15.87
C ALA A 9 40.17 -25.44 15.52
N ALA A 10 40.03 -24.16 15.85
CA ALA A 10 38.86 -23.34 15.57
C ALA A 10 38.60 -23.27 14.05
N SER A 11 37.57 -23.98 13.60
CA SER A 11 37.05 -23.85 12.23
C SER A 11 36.37 -22.50 12.07
N LEU A 12 37.03 -21.61 11.33
CA LEU A 12 36.53 -20.33 10.86
C LEU A 12 35.28 -20.58 10.00
N VAL A 13 34.08 -20.33 10.55
CA VAL A 13 32.85 -20.34 9.75
C VAL A 13 32.86 -19.06 8.90
N ALA A 14 33.26 -19.20 7.65
CA ALA A 14 33.02 -18.18 6.64
C ALA A 14 31.51 -18.09 6.42
N PHE A 15 30.87 -17.09 7.03
CA PHE A 15 29.49 -16.74 6.71
C PHE A 15 29.47 -16.14 5.31
N PRO A 16 28.80 -16.76 4.31
CA PRO A 16 28.51 -16.07 3.07
C PRO A 16 27.60 -14.88 3.41
N ALA A 17 28.00 -13.68 2.98
CA ALA A 17 27.20 -12.48 3.07
C ALA A 17 25.91 -12.66 2.24
N THR A 18 24.88 -13.25 2.83
CA THR A 18 23.56 -13.32 2.24
C THR A 18 23.00 -11.91 2.22
N SER A 19 22.77 -11.41 1.01
CA SER A 19 22.03 -10.20 0.64
C SER A 19 21.05 -9.72 1.71
N VAL A 20 21.31 -8.54 2.27
CA VAL A 20 20.39 -7.81 3.14
C VAL A 20 19.24 -7.29 2.27
N PHE A 21 18.18 -8.08 2.14
CA PHE A 21 16.91 -7.57 1.62
C PHE A 21 16.40 -6.53 2.62
N ALA A 22 16.38 -5.26 2.20
CA ALA A 22 15.92 -4.14 3.01
C ALA A 22 14.54 -4.45 3.58
N GLN A 23 14.51 -4.66 4.90
CA GLN A 23 13.27 -4.89 5.64
C GLN A 23 12.33 -3.72 5.38
N THR A 24 11.16 -4.00 4.82
CA THR A 24 10.06 -3.03 4.77
C THR A 24 9.79 -2.59 6.20
N THR A 25 10.16 -1.36 6.55
CA THR A 25 9.93 -0.88 7.90
C THR A 25 8.42 -0.80 8.14
N TYR A 26 8.01 -1.12 9.36
CA TYR A 26 6.61 -1.08 9.81
C TYR A 26 5.93 0.24 9.41
N GLY A 27 6.63 1.37 9.54
CA GLY A 27 6.15 2.70 9.18
C GLY A 27 5.63 2.84 7.75
N GLU A 28 6.29 2.24 6.74
CA GLU A 28 5.88 2.41 5.34
C GLU A 28 4.59 1.66 5.01
N ARG A 29 4.36 0.50 5.65
CA ARG A 29 3.08 -0.22 5.58
C ARG A 29 1.95 0.60 6.21
N HIS A 30 2.22 1.28 7.32
CA HIS A 30 1.24 2.14 7.97
C HIS A 30 0.78 3.30 7.08
N HIS A 31 1.68 3.90 6.30
CA HIS A 31 1.34 5.02 5.45
C HIS A 31 0.36 4.65 4.32
N ILE A 32 0.56 3.52 3.64
CA ILE A 32 -0.34 3.10 2.55
C ILE A 32 -1.73 2.74 3.10
N ALA A 33 -1.78 1.96 4.19
CA ALA A 33 -3.04 1.56 4.81
C ALA A 33 -3.84 2.78 5.34
N ALA A 34 -3.17 3.72 6.02
CA ALA A 34 -3.79 4.94 6.51
C ALA A 34 -4.36 5.78 5.35
N ARG A 35 -3.61 5.95 4.25
CA ARG A 35 -4.09 6.66 3.05
C ARG A 35 -5.36 6.04 2.46
N LYS A 36 -5.45 4.71 2.44
CA LYS A 36 -6.65 4.00 1.94
C LYS A 36 -7.86 4.29 2.83
N GLY A 37 -7.70 4.22 4.15
CA GLY A 37 -8.76 4.57 5.09
C GLY A 37 -9.24 6.02 4.96
N TYR A 38 -8.32 6.96 4.78
CA TYR A 38 -8.69 8.36 4.57
C TYR A 38 -9.43 8.60 3.25
N GLN A 39 -9.03 7.93 2.17
CA GLN A 39 -9.71 8.06 0.86
C GLN A 39 -11.11 7.46 0.91
N GLN A 40 -11.28 6.27 1.47
CA GLN A 40 -12.59 5.67 1.76
C GLN A 40 -13.49 6.59 2.59
N SER A 41 -12.92 7.25 3.62
CA SER A 41 -13.68 8.22 4.42
C SER A 41 -14.15 9.43 3.59
N ARG A 42 -13.33 9.90 2.64
CA ARG A 42 -13.68 11.01 1.74
C ARG A 42 -14.73 10.61 0.70
N ILE A 43 -14.66 9.39 0.17
CA ILE A 43 -15.66 8.83 -0.74
C ILE A 43 -16.99 8.72 -0.02
N ALA A 44 -17.02 8.07 1.16
CA ALA A 44 -18.23 7.92 1.96
C ALA A 44 -18.83 9.27 2.39
N GLN A 45 -17.98 10.25 2.72
CA GLN A 45 -18.43 11.61 2.99
C GLN A 45 -19.08 12.24 1.75
N GLY A 46 -18.43 12.14 0.59
CA GLY A 46 -18.92 12.73 -0.66
C GLY A 46 -20.24 12.11 -1.12
N ASP A 47 -20.37 10.79 -0.97
CA ASP A 47 -21.62 10.06 -1.23
C ASP A 47 -22.74 10.51 -0.28
N ARG A 48 -22.46 10.58 1.03
CA ARG A 48 -23.44 11.02 2.03
C ARG A 48 -23.86 12.49 1.87
N SER A 49 -22.94 13.36 1.47
CA SER A 49 -23.22 14.79 1.28
C SER A 49 -23.81 15.12 -0.09
N GLY A 50 -23.82 14.18 -1.04
CA GLY A 50 -24.22 14.43 -2.42
C GLY A 50 -23.16 15.20 -3.24
N GLN A 51 -21.95 15.35 -2.72
CA GLN A 51 -20.79 15.90 -3.45
C GLN A 51 -20.21 14.92 -4.46
N LEU A 52 -20.56 13.63 -4.36
CA LEU A 52 -20.26 12.63 -5.37
C LEU A 52 -21.57 12.05 -5.88
N THR A 53 -21.70 11.93 -7.19
CA THR A 53 -22.79 11.16 -7.81
C THR A 53 -22.58 9.66 -7.58
N PRO A 54 -23.65 8.84 -7.63
CA PRO A 54 -23.51 7.38 -7.56
C PRO A 54 -22.55 6.81 -8.61
N HIS A 55 -22.49 7.44 -9.79
CA HIS A 55 -21.58 7.04 -10.86
C HIS A 55 -20.11 7.31 -10.52
N GLU A 56 -19.82 8.50 -9.97
CA GLU A 56 -18.46 8.87 -9.53
C GLU A 56 -18.03 8.02 -8.34
N THR A 57 -18.88 7.85 -7.33
CA THR A 57 -18.62 6.95 -6.20
C THR A 57 -18.27 5.55 -6.71
N ALA A 58 -19.08 4.98 -7.62
CA ALA A 58 -18.79 3.67 -8.18
C ALA A 58 -17.49 3.63 -9.00
N HIS A 59 -17.11 4.73 -9.64
CA HIS A 59 -15.85 4.83 -10.38
C HIS A 59 -14.63 4.86 -9.46
N LEU A 60 -14.64 5.72 -8.44
CA LEU A 60 -13.59 5.83 -7.42
C LEU A 60 -13.39 4.48 -6.73
N GLU A 61 -14.47 3.84 -6.31
CA GLU A 61 -14.46 2.50 -5.71
C GLU A 61 -13.84 1.43 -6.61
N ARG A 62 -14.08 1.49 -7.92
CA ARG A 62 -13.44 0.57 -8.88
C ARG A 62 -11.94 0.80 -8.97
N GLN A 63 -11.49 2.07 -8.93
CA GLN A 63 -10.06 2.41 -8.98
C GLN A 63 -9.33 1.96 -7.72
N GLU A 64 -9.87 2.26 -6.54
CA GLU A 64 -9.29 1.80 -5.27
C GLU A 64 -9.21 0.27 -5.22
N ARG A 65 -10.25 -0.44 -5.69
CA ARG A 65 -10.19 -1.90 -5.83
C ARG A 65 -9.11 -2.37 -6.81
N GLY A 66 -8.85 -1.62 -7.88
CA GLY A 66 -7.75 -1.85 -8.81
C GLY A 66 -6.39 -1.77 -8.12
N ILE A 67 -6.11 -0.66 -7.44
CA ILE A 67 -4.86 -0.44 -6.69
C ILE A 67 -4.70 -1.51 -5.61
N ASN A 68 -5.79 -1.91 -4.93
CA ASN A 68 -5.78 -2.98 -3.94
C ASN A 68 -5.44 -4.36 -4.53
N ARG A 69 -5.87 -4.65 -5.77
CA ARG A 69 -5.49 -5.89 -6.47
C ARG A 69 -4.02 -5.86 -6.84
N GLU A 70 -3.53 -4.73 -7.33
CA GLU A 70 -2.12 -4.53 -7.67
C GLU A 70 -1.22 -4.68 -6.45
N GLU A 71 -1.55 -4.04 -5.33
CA GLU A 71 -0.82 -4.20 -4.05
C GLU A 71 -0.74 -5.67 -3.62
N ARG A 72 -1.85 -6.42 -3.74
CA ARG A 72 -1.85 -7.87 -3.43
C ARG A 72 -0.97 -8.66 -4.39
N GLY A 73 -0.97 -8.31 -5.68
CA GLY A 73 -0.12 -8.92 -6.69
C GLY A 73 1.37 -8.71 -6.40
N MET A 74 1.77 -7.46 -6.12
CA MET A 74 3.14 -7.11 -5.71
C MET A 74 3.55 -7.91 -4.47
N ARG A 75 2.70 -7.96 -3.44
CA ARG A 75 2.96 -8.79 -2.26
C ARG A 75 3.12 -10.27 -2.58
N ALA A 76 2.29 -10.83 -3.46
CA ALA A 76 2.40 -12.23 -3.84
C ALA A 76 3.71 -12.54 -4.57
N GLN A 77 4.24 -11.59 -5.33
CA GLN A 77 5.51 -11.71 -6.05
C GLN A 77 6.71 -11.64 -5.10
N ASP A 78 6.61 -10.84 -4.03
CA ASP A 78 7.72 -10.57 -3.10
C ASP A 78 7.50 -11.21 -1.71
N ASN A 79 7.04 -12.46 -1.67
CA ASN A 79 6.89 -13.26 -0.43
C ASN A 79 6.06 -12.57 0.68
N GLY A 80 5.05 -11.81 0.31
CA GLY A 80 4.17 -11.04 1.20
C GLY A 80 4.66 -9.62 1.53
N HIS A 81 5.83 -9.23 1.00
CA HIS A 81 6.42 -7.91 1.21
C HIS A 81 6.16 -6.98 0.03
N LEU A 82 6.36 -5.68 0.22
CA LEU A 82 6.39 -4.73 -0.89
C LEU A 82 7.83 -4.26 -1.00
N THR A 83 8.40 -4.23 -2.20
CA THR A 83 9.72 -3.62 -2.42
C THR A 83 9.64 -2.09 -2.28
N ALA A 84 10.78 -1.41 -2.29
CA ALA A 84 10.80 0.06 -2.32
C ALA A 84 10.13 0.61 -3.59
N GLN A 85 10.31 -0.08 -4.72
CA GLN A 85 9.72 0.32 -5.99
C GLN A 85 8.19 0.17 -6.00
N ASP A 86 7.67 -0.91 -5.40
CA ASP A 86 6.22 -1.12 -5.27
C ASP A 86 5.60 -0.03 -4.42
N ARG A 87 6.23 0.30 -3.29
CA ARG A 87 5.72 1.35 -2.39
C ARG A 87 5.73 2.71 -3.05
N HIS A 88 6.76 3.03 -3.83
CA HIS A 88 6.77 4.26 -4.63
C HIS A 88 5.67 4.27 -5.71
N THR A 89 5.44 3.14 -6.37
CA THR A 89 4.37 3.01 -7.38
C THR A 89 2.99 3.17 -6.75
N LEU A 90 2.69 2.43 -5.69
CA LEU A 90 1.44 2.53 -4.93
C LEU A 90 1.27 3.94 -4.36
N ALA A 91 2.31 4.57 -3.84
CA ALA A 91 2.23 5.93 -3.32
C ALA A 91 1.83 6.94 -4.41
N ARG A 92 2.38 6.83 -5.62
CA ARG A 92 1.98 7.68 -6.75
C ARG A 92 0.54 7.43 -7.18
N GLN A 93 0.12 6.18 -7.27
CA GLN A 93 -1.27 5.82 -7.61
C GLN A 93 -2.26 6.37 -6.58
N GLN A 94 -1.96 6.22 -5.29
CA GLN A 94 -2.78 6.78 -4.20
C GLN A 94 -2.84 8.32 -4.23
N ASN A 95 -1.78 9.00 -4.68
CA ASN A 95 -1.83 10.45 -4.87
C ASN A 95 -2.74 10.85 -6.04
N VAL A 96 -2.68 10.11 -7.16
CA VAL A 96 -3.56 10.33 -8.31
C VAL A 96 -5.02 10.11 -7.92
N GLU A 97 -5.30 9.05 -7.16
CA GLU A 97 -6.65 8.74 -6.68
C GLU A 97 -7.15 9.80 -5.70
N SER A 98 -6.31 10.22 -4.75
CA SER A 98 -6.64 11.34 -3.85
C SER A 98 -7.01 12.63 -4.58
N ALA A 99 -6.27 12.96 -5.66
CA ALA A 99 -6.56 14.12 -6.50
C ALA A 99 -7.86 13.93 -7.30
N ARG A 100 -8.17 12.70 -7.75
CA ARG A 100 -9.44 12.38 -8.41
C ARG A 100 -10.62 12.55 -7.44
N ILE A 101 -10.55 11.98 -6.25
CA ILE A 101 -11.56 12.18 -5.20
C ILE A 101 -11.75 13.67 -4.91
N TYR A 102 -10.67 14.47 -4.92
CA TYR A 102 -10.80 15.91 -4.70
C TYR A 102 -11.56 16.58 -5.85
N ARG A 103 -11.16 16.31 -7.09
CA ARG A 103 -11.83 16.90 -8.26
C ARG A 103 -13.29 16.49 -8.33
N ASP A 104 -13.60 15.21 -8.18
CA ASP A 104 -14.97 14.70 -8.31
C ASP A 104 -15.86 15.31 -7.22
N LYS A 105 -15.36 15.47 -5.98
CA LYS A 105 -16.07 16.17 -4.91
C LYS A 105 -16.34 17.67 -5.15
N HIS A 106 -15.65 18.29 -6.12
CA HIS A 106 -15.69 19.74 -6.38
C HIS A 106 -16.03 20.08 -7.84
N ASN A 107 -16.42 19.12 -8.67
CA ASN A 107 -16.60 19.31 -10.11
C ASN A 107 -17.98 19.92 -10.50
N ALA A 108 -18.71 20.46 -9.52
CA ALA A 108 -20.08 20.95 -9.64
C ALA A 108 -21.12 19.91 -10.12
N ALA A 109 -20.71 18.66 -10.40
CA ALA A 109 -21.64 17.57 -10.63
C ALA A 109 -22.26 17.19 -9.29
N THR A 110 -23.59 17.14 -9.28
CA THR A 110 -24.37 16.67 -8.13
C THR A 110 -25.33 15.61 -8.64
N ASP A 111 -25.71 14.67 -7.78
CA ASP A 111 -26.64 13.61 -8.14
C ASP A 111 -27.94 14.22 -8.71
N PRO A 112 -28.34 13.93 -9.96
CA PRO A 112 -29.56 14.45 -10.55
C PRO A 112 -30.78 13.85 -9.81
N GLY A 113 -31.18 14.51 -8.72
CA GLY A 113 -32.23 14.06 -7.80
C GLY A 113 -31.98 14.45 -6.35
N VAL A 114 -30.75 14.85 -5.99
CA VAL A 114 -30.40 15.35 -4.66
C VAL A 114 -29.99 16.82 -4.80
N PRO A 115 -30.79 17.78 -4.30
CA PRO A 115 -30.33 19.17 -4.27
C PRO A 115 -29.04 19.26 -3.44
N PRO A 116 -28.05 20.06 -3.85
CA PRO A 116 -26.87 20.29 -3.03
C PRO A 116 -27.31 20.76 -1.64
N ARG A 117 -26.92 20.04 -0.59
CA ARG A 117 -27.23 20.39 0.81
C ARG A 117 -26.10 21.17 1.44
#